data_AF-A0A9D9H8C9-F1
#
_entry.id   AF-A0A9D9H8C9-F1
#
_cell.length_a   1.000
_cell.length_b   1.000
_cell.length_c   1.000
_cell.angle_alpha   90.00
_cell.angle_beta   90.00
_cell.angle_gamma   90.00
#
_symmetry.space_group_name_H-M   'P 1'
#
loop_
_entity.id
_entity.type
_entity.pdbx_description
1 polymer ?
#
loop_
_entity_poly.entity_id
_entity_poly.type
_entity_poly.pdbx_seq_one_letter_code
_entity_poly.pdbx_strand_id
1 'polypeptide(L)'
;MNNCDTTNLINRLKRIEGQVRGIQRMISDGEADCKSVINQMTAVRSAMNNLMGIVMTENLKNIVEYPEKDDQLQQKKLADAIDMIVKK
;
A
#
# COMPACT_ATOMS: atom_id res chain seq x y z
N MET A 1 2.66 -9.69 17.95
CA MET A 1 1.60 -8.66 18.04
C MET A 1 1.68 -7.85 16.76
N ASN A 2 0.60 -7.77 15.97
CA ASN A 2 0.56 -7.04 14.69
C ASN A 2 0.78 -5.56 14.94
N ASN A 3 1.94 -5.02 14.61
CA ASN A 3 2.24 -3.60 14.80
C ASN A 3 2.30 -2.82 13.49
N CYS A 4 1.32 -3.05 12.60
CA CYS A 4 0.95 -1.99 11.67
C CYS A 4 0.43 -0.84 12.54
N ASP A 5 1.09 0.32 12.58
CA ASP A 5 0.55 1.53 13.21
C ASP A 5 -0.77 1.91 12.52
N THR A 6 -1.84 1.33 13.04
CA THR A 6 -3.17 1.31 12.43
C THR A 6 -3.67 2.73 12.20
N THR A 7 -3.32 3.67 13.09
CA THR A 7 -3.74 5.07 12.97
C THR A 7 -3.08 5.76 11.78
N ASN A 8 -1.78 5.56 11.57
CA ASN A 8 -1.06 6.16 10.42
C ASN A 8 -1.55 5.61 9.08
N LEU A 9 -1.72 4.30 9.00
CA LEU A 9 -2.17 3.61 7.78
C LEU A 9 -3.60 4.00 7.43
N ILE A 10 -4.50 4.08 8.41
CA ILE A 10 -5.88 4.53 8.20
C ILE A 10 -5.91 5.98 7.73
N ASN A 11 -5.07 6.86 8.27
CA ASN A 11 -5.00 8.25 7.80
C ASN A 11 -4.50 8.34 6.34
N ARG A 12 -3.58 7.46 5.93
CA ARG A 12 -3.14 7.35 4.52
C ARG A 12 -4.28 6.86 3.62
N LEU A 13 -5.01 5.83 4.04
CA LEU A 13 -6.18 5.33 3.33
C LEU A 13 -7.26 6.40 3.17
N LYS A 14 -7.59 7.15 4.23
CA LYS A 14 -8.55 8.27 4.16
C LYS A 14 -8.13 9.34 3.14
N ARG A 15 -6.82 9.63 3.03
CA ARG A 15 -6.30 10.55 1.99
C ARG A 15 -6.50 9.98 0.59
N ILE A 16 -6.16 8.71 0.38
CA ILE A 16 -6.36 8.02 -0.91
C ILE A 16 -7.85 8.01 -1.30
N GLU A 17 -8.74 7.71 -0.36
CA GLU A 17 -10.19 7.76 -0.54
C GLU A 17 -10.67 9.16 -0.96
N GLY A 18 -10.13 10.21 -0.34
CA GLY A 18 -10.38 11.60 -0.72
C GLY A 18 -9.94 11.91 -2.16
N GLN A 19 -8.79 11.40 -2.59
CA GLN A 19 -8.31 11.53 -3.97
C GLN A 19 -9.22 10.82 -4.97
N VAL A 20 -9.65 9.59 -4.65
CA VAL A 20 -10.60 8.82 -5.49
C VAL A 20 -11.92 9.57 -5.64
N ARG A 21 -12.47 10.11 -4.54
CA ARG A 21 -13.67 10.98 -4.60
C ARG A 21 -13.45 12.25 -5.41
N GLY A 22 -12.24 12.81 -5.40
CA GLY A 22 -11.87 13.94 -6.26
C GLY A 22 -11.94 13.57 -7.74
N ILE A 23 -11.38 12.42 -8.12
CA ILE A 23 -11.44 11.90 -9.50
C ILE A 23 -12.89 11.66 -9.94
N GLN A 24 -13.72 11.09 -9.07
CA GLN A 24 -15.15 10.89 -9.37
C GLN A 24 -15.85 12.21 -9.68
N ARG A 25 -15.60 13.27 -8.89
CA ARG A 25 -16.15 14.60 -9.12
C ARG A 25 -15.65 15.22 -10.42
N MET A 26 -14.34 15.15 -10.68
CA MET A 26 -13.76 15.61 -11.94
C MET A 26 -14.47 14.99 -13.16
N ILE A 27 -14.75 13.69 -13.10
CA ILE A 27 -15.45 12.98 -14.19
C ILE A 27 -16.92 13.38 -14.26
N SER A 28 -17.62 13.48 -13.11
CA SER A 28 -19.05 13.80 -13.09
C SER A 28 -19.37 15.22 -13.56
N ASP A 29 -18.47 16.16 -13.31
CA ASP A 29 -18.67 17.57 -13.66
C ASP A 29 -18.49 17.83 -15.17
N GLY A 30 -18.03 16.83 -15.93
CA GLY A 30 -18.03 16.84 -17.41
C GLY A 30 -16.95 17.69 -18.08
N GLU A 31 -16.20 18.50 -17.31
CA GLU A 31 -15.18 19.42 -17.83
C GLU A 31 -13.73 18.91 -17.67
N ALA A 32 -13.53 17.74 -17.07
CA ALA A 32 -12.18 17.24 -16.81
C ALA A 32 -11.47 16.74 -18.08
N ASP A 33 -10.34 17.37 -18.40
CA ASP A 33 -9.39 16.87 -19.38
C ASP A 33 -8.84 15.49 -18.99
N CYS A 34 -8.78 14.56 -19.95
CA CYS A 34 -8.34 13.18 -19.73
C CYS A 34 -6.92 13.11 -19.16
N LYS A 35 -6.01 14.00 -19.58
CA LYS A 35 -4.64 14.03 -19.06
C LYS A 35 -4.64 14.39 -17.57
N SER A 36 -5.50 15.30 -17.14
CA SER A 36 -5.68 15.67 -15.74
C SER A 36 -6.22 14.50 -14.90
N VAL A 37 -7.18 13.74 -15.42
CA VAL A 37 -7.69 12.51 -14.77
C VAL A 37 -6.58 11.46 -14.63
N ILE A 38 -5.80 11.21 -15.69
CA ILE A 38 -4.67 10.26 -15.67
C ILE A 38 -3.62 10.67 -14.63
N ASN A 39 -3.33 11.97 -14.51
CA ASN A 39 -2.42 12.49 -13.50
C ASN A 39 -2.91 12.20 -12.08
N GLN A 40 -4.20 12.42 -11.81
CA GLN A 40 -4.79 12.11 -10.49
C GLN A 40 -4.80 10.60 -10.21
N MET A 41 -5.14 9.76 -11.18
CA MET A 41 -5.06 8.31 -11.05
C MET A 41 -3.62 7.84 -10.77
N THR A 42 -2.63 8.46 -11.40
CA THR A 42 -1.22 8.18 -11.16
C THR A 42 -0.82 8.60 -9.74
N ALA A 43 -1.33 9.72 -9.23
CA ALA A 43 -1.11 10.14 -7.85
C ALA A 43 -1.71 9.14 -6.84
N VAL A 44 -2.92 8.64 -7.09
CA VAL A 44 -3.56 7.59 -6.28
C VAL A 44 -2.73 6.31 -6.30
N ARG A 45 -2.29 5.85 -7.48
CA ARG A 45 -1.44 4.66 -7.63
C ARG A 45 -0.13 4.81 -6.83
N SER A 46 0.54 5.96 -6.94
CA SER A 46 1.76 6.23 -6.17
C SER A 46 1.53 6.25 -4.66
N ALA A 47 0.41 6.82 -4.20
CA ALA A 47 0.05 6.83 -2.78
C ALA A 47 -0.24 5.41 -2.26
N MET A 48 -0.91 4.58 -3.06
CA MET A 48 -1.16 3.17 -2.72
C MET A 48 0.13 2.36 -2.66
N ASN A 49 1.03 2.53 -3.64
CA ASN A 49 2.33 1.86 -3.65
C ASN A 49 3.17 2.25 -2.43
N ASN A 50 3.15 3.52 -2.03
CA ASN A 50 3.83 3.97 -0.82
C ASN A 50 3.26 3.31 0.45
N LEU A 51 1.92 3.24 0.55
CA LEU A 51 1.26 2.56 1.66
C LEU A 51 1.63 1.07 1.72
N MET A 52 1.61 0.39 0.57
CA MET A 52 2.01 -1.02 0.45
C MET A 52 3.45 -1.23 0.92
N GLY A 53 4.38 -0.36 0.52
CA GLY A 53 5.78 -0.43 0.97
C GLY A 53 5.95 -0.29 2.48
N ILE A 54 5.15 0.56 3.13
CA ILE A 54 5.15 0.69 4.60
C ILE A 54 4.67 -0.62 5.25
N VAL A 55 3.56 -1.17 4.76
CA VAL A 55 3.00 -2.43 5.29
C VAL A 55 3.97 -3.60 5.10
N MET A 56 4.62 -3.69 3.94
CA MET A 56 5.64 -4.70 3.67
C MET A 56 6.86 -4.57 4.58
N THR A 57 7.32 -3.34 4.82
CA THR A 57 8.44 -3.09 5.73
C THR A 57 8.12 -3.57 7.13
N GLU A 58 6.91 -3.28 7.61
CA GLU A 58 6.45 -3.74 8.92
C GLU A 58 6.31 -5.27 8.97
N ASN A 59 5.79 -5.89 7.92
CA ASN A 59 5.71 -7.36 7.81
C ASN A 59 7.11 -8.00 7.90
N LEU A 60 8.07 -7.51 7.11
CA LEU A 60 9.46 -8.00 7.12
C LEU A 60 10.12 -7.80 8.49
N LYS A 61 9.93 -6.64 9.10
CA LYS A 61 10.43 -6.36 10.44
C LYS A 61 9.89 -7.37 11.46
N ASN A 62 8.59 -7.66 11.42
CA ASN A 62 7.98 -8.66 12.31
C ASN A 62 8.52 -10.07 12.07
N ILE A 63 8.78 -10.48 10.82
CA ILE A 63 9.39 -11.79 10.50
C ILE A 63 10.80 -11.89 11.10
N VAL A 64 11.56 -10.80 11.13
CA VAL A 64 12.93 -10.75 11.66
C VAL A 64 12.95 -10.65 13.19
N GLU A 65 12.08 -9.83 13.80
CA GLU A 65 12.01 -9.64 15.25
C GLU A 65 11.40 -10.83 15.98
N TYR A 66 10.53 -11.60 15.31
CA TYR A 66 9.83 -12.75 15.86
C TYR A 66 10.03 -13.98 14.96
N PRO A 67 11.25 -14.56 14.93
CA PRO A 67 11.54 -15.69 14.06
C PRO A 67 10.80 -16.94 14.50
N GLU A 68 10.42 -17.76 13.52
CA GLU A 68 9.91 -19.11 13.77
C GLU A 68 11.02 -20.04 14.27
N LYS A 69 10.65 -21.05 15.05
CA LYS A 69 11.59 -22.09 15.51
C LYS A 69 11.97 -23.08 14.41
N ASP A 70 11.09 -23.25 13.43
CA ASP A 70 11.31 -24.08 12.27
C ASP A 70 11.94 -23.23 11.15
N ASP A 71 13.18 -23.57 10.81
CA ASP A 71 13.96 -22.89 9.78
C ASP A 71 13.27 -22.94 8.41
N GLN A 72 12.58 -24.04 8.07
CA GLN A 72 11.87 -24.16 6.79
C GLN A 72 10.68 -23.20 6.76
N LEU A 73 9.95 -23.09 7.86
CA LEU A 73 8.83 -22.18 8.00
C LEU A 73 9.30 -20.71 7.97
N GLN A 74 10.42 -20.40 8.62
CA GLN A 74 11.01 -19.06 8.60
C GLN A 74 11.43 -18.65 7.18
N GLN A 75 12.14 -19.54 6.47
CA GLN A 75 12.55 -19.30 5.09
C GLN A 75 11.35 -19.09 4.17
N LYS A 76 10.29 -19.88 4.34
CA LYS A 76 9.04 -19.72 3.58
C LYS A 76 8.40 -18.36 3.83
N LYS A 77 8.22 -17.95 5.08
CA LYS A 77 7.64 -16.63 5.41
C LYS A 77 8.43 -15.47 4.78
N LEU A 78 9.75 -15.55 4.83
CA LEU A 78 10.61 -14.53 4.23
C LEU A 78 10.51 -14.55 2.70
N ALA A 79 10.51 -15.72 2.07
CA ALA A 79 10.35 -15.86 0.63
C ALA A 79 9.01 -15.30 0.14
N ASP A 80 7.91 -15.62 0.83
CA ASP A 80 6.58 -15.09 0.52
C ASP A 80 6.55 -13.56 0.62
N ALA A 81 7.13 -12.99 1.68
CA ALA A 81 7.19 -11.53 1.86
C ALA A 81 8.03 -10.84 0.77
N ILE A 82 9.14 -11.44 0.33
CA ILE A 82 9.95 -10.93 -0.77
C ILE A 82 9.21 -11.03 -2.11
N ASP A 83 8.53 -12.14 -2.38
CA ASP A 83 7.76 -12.34 -3.61
C ASP A 83 6.65 -11.28 -3.76
N MET A 84 6.01 -10.89 -2.66
CA MET A 84 5.02 -9.80 -2.67
C MET A 84 5.61 -8.42 -3.02
N ILE A 85 6.92 -8.21 -2.85
CA ILE A 85 7.61 -6.96 -3.24
C ILE A 85 8.02 -6.99 -4.71
N VAL A 86 8.44 -8.16 -5.20
CA VAL A 86 8.94 -8.35 -6.56
C VAL A 86 7.82 -8.40 -7.59
N LYS A 87 6.66 -8.98 -7.23
CA LYS A 87 5.45 -8.97 -8.07
C LYS A 87 4.87 -7.56 -8.14
N LYS A 88 5.33 -6.77 -9.12
CA LYS A 88 4.68 -5.52 -9.56
C LYS A 88 3.43 -5.80 -10.39
#